data_AF-J9E019-F1
#
_entry.id   AF-J9E019-F1
#
_cell.length_a   1.000
_cell.length_b   1.000
_cell.length_c   1.000
_cell.angle_alpha   90.00
_cell.angle_beta   90.00
_cell.angle_gamma   90.00
#
_symmetry.space_group_name_H-M   'P 1'
#
loop_
_entity.id
_entity.type
_entity.pdbx_description
1 polymer ?
#
loop_
_entity_poly.entity_id
_entity_poly.type
_entity_poly.pdbx_seq_one_letter_code
_entity_poly.pdbx_strand_id
1 'polypeptide(L)'
;VKILLLGSGESGKSTFIKQMVIINGRGEFTADEIRAYRQQIYQNVIAAMRVLLDARQKLGFTVSDMMRGIDQSTFAEIAPLIRDFWEDASIKQTYEQRNLFQI
;
A
#
# COMPACT_ATOMS: atom_id res chain seq x y z
N VAL A 1 22.36 -8.69 -22.15
CA VAL A 1 22.21 -7.21 -22.18
C VAL A 1 21.91 -6.73 -20.78
N LYS A 2 22.56 -5.66 -20.29
CA LYS A 2 22.25 -5.02 -19.00
C LYS A 2 21.50 -3.72 -19.27
N ILE A 3 20.41 -3.47 -18.55
CA ILE A 3 19.57 -2.27 -18.69
C ILE A 3 19.59 -1.50 -17.36
N LEU A 4 19.80 -0.18 -17.41
CA LEU A 4 19.72 0.72 -16.27
C LEU A 4 18.50 1.64 -16.43
N LEU A 5 17.62 1.66 -15.43
CA LEU A 5 16.47 2.56 -15.39
C LEU A 5 16.75 3.73 -14.45
N LEU A 6 16.71 4.95 -14.98
CA LEU A 6 16.90 6.19 -14.23
C LEU A 6 15.57 6.96 -14.11
N GLY A 7 15.38 7.65 -12.99
CA GLY A 7 14.19 8.46 -12.70
C GLY A 7 14.06 8.77 -11.21
N SER A 8 13.32 9.82 -10.86
CA SER A 8 13.06 10.23 -9.46
C SER A 8 12.35 9.14 -8.65
N GLY A 9 12.31 9.28 -7.31
CA GLY A 9 11.43 8.45 -6.47
C GLY A 9 10.00 8.40 -7.04
N GLU A 10 9.32 7.26 -6.89
CA GLU A 10 7.92 7.05 -7.32
C GLU A 10 7.63 7.17 -8.83
N SER A 11 8.63 7.39 -9.67
CA SER A 11 8.47 7.52 -11.14
C SER A 11 8.05 6.23 -11.88
N GLY A 12 7.58 5.21 -11.18
CA GLY A 12 7.09 3.95 -11.77
C GLY A 12 8.15 2.98 -12.28
N LYS A 13 9.45 3.17 -11.96
CA LYS A 13 10.54 2.27 -12.43
C LYS A 13 10.30 0.79 -12.07
N SER A 14 9.94 0.51 -10.82
CA SER A 14 9.63 -0.85 -10.38
C SER A 14 8.39 -1.41 -11.08
N THR A 15 7.41 -0.56 -11.39
CA THR A 15 6.22 -0.93 -12.17
C THR A 15 6.61 -1.32 -13.60
N PHE A 16 7.49 -0.56 -14.25
CA PHE A 16 8.00 -0.89 -15.57
C PHE A 16 8.74 -2.23 -15.59
N ILE A 17 9.59 -2.50 -14.61
CA ILE A 17 10.26 -3.80 -14.47
C ILE A 17 9.26 -4.94 -14.28
N LYS A 18 8.23 -4.76 -13.42
CA LYS A 18 7.17 -5.75 -13.24
C LYS A 18 6.43 -6.05 -14.55
N GLN A 19 6.15 -5.03 -15.37
CA GLN A 19 5.56 -5.22 -16.70
C GLN A 19 6.48 -6.00 -17.65
N MET A 20 7.79 -5.74 -17.61
CA MET A 20 8.76 -6.51 -18.40
C MET A 20 8.80 -7.99 -18.00
N VAL A 21 8.64 -8.33 -16.72
CA VAL A 21 8.52 -9.71 -16.24
C VAL A 21 7.24 -10.37 -16.78
N ILE A 22 6.12 -9.64 -16.80
CA ILE A 22 4.84 -10.14 -17.32
C ILE A 22 4.90 -10.38 -18.83
N ILE A 23 5.43 -9.43 -19.59
CA ILE A 23 5.40 -9.45 -21.07
C ILE A 23 6.50 -10.35 -21.66
N ASN A 24 7.71 -10.31 -21.09
CA ASN A 24 8.91 -10.93 -21.68
C ASN A 24 9.60 -11.96 -20.75
N GLY A 25 9.11 -12.13 -19.52
CA GLY A 25 9.65 -13.08 -18.54
C GLY A 25 8.90 -14.43 -18.55
N ARG A 26 8.92 -15.14 -17.42
CA ARG A 26 8.24 -16.45 -17.24
C ARG A 26 6.71 -16.37 -17.21
N GLY A 27 6.10 -15.21 -17.51
CA GLY A 27 4.66 -14.97 -17.51
C GLY A 27 4.02 -14.85 -16.12
N GLU A 28 4.52 -15.58 -15.12
CA GLU A 28 3.96 -15.63 -13.77
C GLU A 28 4.99 -15.24 -12.70
N PHE A 29 4.53 -14.55 -11.66
CA PHE A 29 5.30 -14.34 -10.44
C PHE A 29 5.36 -15.63 -9.62
N THR A 30 6.51 -15.90 -9.02
CA THR A 30 6.67 -17.06 -8.14
C THR A 30 5.80 -16.95 -6.89
N ALA A 31 5.51 -18.08 -6.25
CA ALA A 31 4.75 -18.09 -5.00
C ALA A 31 5.40 -17.24 -3.89
N ASP A 32 6.73 -17.16 -3.86
CA ASP A 32 7.48 -16.34 -2.90
C ASP A 32 7.33 -14.84 -3.22
N GLU A 33 7.42 -14.46 -4.49
CA GLU A 33 7.17 -13.08 -4.92
C GLU A 33 5.73 -12.66 -4.62
N ILE A 34 4.74 -13.53 -4.90
CA ILE A 34 3.33 -13.26 -4.57
C ILE A 34 3.16 -13.05 -3.06
N ARG A 35 3.79 -13.87 -2.22
CA ARG A 35 3.77 -13.70 -0.76
C ARG A 35 4.39 -12.37 -0.34
N ALA A 36 5.54 -12.02 -0.90
CA ALA A 36 6.20 -10.74 -0.62
C ALA A 36 5.36 -9.54 -1.07
N TYR A 37 4.78 -9.56 -2.28
CA TYR A 37 3.91 -8.49 -2.78
C TYR A 37 2.65 -8.35 -1.94
N ARG A 38 2.07 -9.46 -1.49
CA ARG A 38 0.92 -9.44 -0.58
C ARG A 38 1.24 -8.71 0.72
N GLN A 39 2.41 -8.98 1.32
CA GLN A 39 2.89 -8.27 2.51
C GLN A 39 3.01 -6.75 2.26
N GLN A 40 3.57 -6.37 1.10
CA GLN A 40 3.70 -4.97 0.72
C GLN A 40 2.33 -4.29 0.53
N ILE A 41 1.36 -5.00 -0.07
CA ILE A 41 -0.01 -4.49 -0.25
C ILE A 41 -0.64 -4.19 1.11
N TYR A 42 -0.52 -5.10 2.09
CA TYR A 42 -1.08 -4.89 3.43
C TYR A 42 -0.48 -3.65 4.11
N GLN A 43 0.84 -3.50 4.05
CA GLN A 43 1.53 -2.34 4.61
C GLN A 43 1.09 -1.04 3.94
N ASN A 44 0.95 -1.04 2.61
CA ASN A 44 0.53 0.14 1.87
C ASN A 44 -0.89 0.58 2.23
N VAL A 45 -1.84 -0.36 2.34
CA VAL A 45 -3.24 -0.06 2.71
C VAL A 45 -3.30 0.60 4.09
N ILE A 46 -2.54 0.07 5.05
CA ILE A 46 -2.56 0.57 6.43
C ILE A 46 -1.83 1.90 6.56
N ALA A 47 -0.70 2.06 5.87
CA ALA A 47 0.01 3.33 5.81
C ALA A 47 -0.89 4.43 5.21
N ALA A 48 -1.57 4.16 4.08
CA ALA A 48 -2.48 5.11 3.46
C ALA A 48 -3.65 5.48 4.39
N MET A 49 -4.29 4.49 5.02
CA MET A 49 -5.40 4.74 5.94
C MET A 49 -4.96 5.56 7.16
N ARG A 50 -3.76 5.31 7.68
CA ARG A 50 -3.16 6.11 8.76
C ARG A 50 -3.06 7.58 8.38
N VAL A 51 -2.47 7.86 7.22
CA VAL A 51 -2.28 9.25 6.76
C VAL A 51 -3.62 9.98 6.68
N LEU A 52 -4.68 9.31 6.22
CA LEU A 52 -6.02 9.88 6.15
C LEU A 52 -6.66 10.13 7.53
N LEU A 53 -6.48 9.21 8.48
CA LEU A 53 -6.98 9.34 9.85
C LEU A 53 -6.22 10.44 10.63
N ASP A 54 -4.90 10.51 10.46
CA ASP A 54 -4.02 11.52 11.05
C ASP A 54 -4.43 12.92 10.57
N ALA A 55 -4.67 13.07 9.26
CA ALA A 55 -5.15 14.32 8.66
C ALA A 55 -6.51 14.79 9.20
N ARG A 56 -7.33 13.88 9.74
CA ARG A 56 -8.62 14.21 10.39
C ARG A 56 -8.56 14.30 11.90
N GLN A 57 -7.39 14.17 12.51
CA GLN A 57 -7.21 14.12 13.98
C GLN A 57 -8.09 13.05 14.65
N LYS A 58 -8.49 11.98 13.93
CA LYS A 58 -9.32 10.88 14.45
C LYS A 58 -8.50 9.81 15.18
N LEU A 59 -7.42 10.21 15.85
CA LEU A 59 -6.38 9.34 16.38
C LEU A 59 -6.70 8.80 17.78
N GLY A 60 -7.51 7.74 17.82
CA GLY A 60 -7.62 6.86 19.00
C GLY A 60 -6.71 5.63 18.95
N PHE A 61 -5.97 5.43 17.85
CA PHE A 61 -5.18 4.22 17.60
C PHE A 61 -3.70 4.54 17.36
N THR A 62 -2.81 3.92 18.14
CA THR A 62 -1.36 3.99 17.94
C THR A 62 -0.97 3.06 16.78
N VAL A 63 -1.13 3.53 15.54
CA VAL A 63 -0.89 2.76 14.31
C VAL A 63 0.54 2.19 14.20
N SER A 64 1.48 2.73 14.97
CA SER A 64 2.86 2.24 15.03
C SER A 64 2.97 0.76 15.42
N ASP A 65 2.03 0.22 16.21
CA ASP A 65 2.03 -1.20 16.59
C ASP A 65 1.49 -2.11 15.48
N MET A 66 0.61 -1.57 14.63
CA MET A 66 0.06 -2.33 13.49
C MET A 66 1.08 -2.55 12.37
N MET A 67 2.15 -1.74 12.27
CA MET A 67 3.05 -1.80 11.11
C MET A 67 4.15 -2.89 11.20
N ARG A 68 4.34 -3.53 12.36
CA ARG A 68 5.32 -4.62 12.52
C ARG A 68 4.67 -5.98 12.33
N GLY A 69 5.01 -6.66 11.24
CA GLY A 69 4.69 -8.09 11.09
C GLY A 69 3.23 -8.41 10.81
N ILE A 70 2.60 -7.67 9.90
CA ILE A 70 1.21 -7.93 9.50
C ILE A 70 1.13 -9.16 8.63
N ASP A 71 0.92 -10.31 9.24
CA ASP A 71 0.58 -11.50 8.48
C ASP A 71 -0.85 -11.43 7.93
N GLN A 72 -1.21 -12.42 7.12
CA GLN A 72 -2.52 -12.48 6.48
C GLN A 72 -3.68 -12.54 7.50
N SER A 73 -3.49 -13.22 8.64
CA SER A 73 -4.46 -13.29 9.72
C SER A 73 -4.72 -11.93 10.35
N THR A 74 -3.64 -11.24 10.73
CA THR A 74 -3.72 -9.91 11.33
C THR A 74 -4.38 -8.92 10.38
N PHE A 75 -4.03 -8.96 9.09
CA PHE A 75 -4.68 -8.11 8.08
C PHE A 75 -6.18 -8.43 7.95
N ALA A 76 -6.56 -9.70 7.99
CA ALA A 76 -7.97 -10.10 7.87
C ALA A 76 -8.83 -9.61 9.05
N GLU A 77 -8.27 -9.55 10.26
CA GLU A 77 -8.96 -9.03 11.46
C GLU A 77 -9.22 -7.52 11.37
N ILE A 78 -8.28 -6.76 10.82
CA ILE A 78 -8.36 -5.29 10.73
C ILE A 78 -9.03 -4.81 9.44
N ALA A 79 -9.10 -5.64 8.40
CA ALA A 79 -9.68 -5.28 7.10
C ALA A 79 -11.14 -4.77 7.20
N PRO A 80 -12.03 -5.35 8.03
CA PRO A 80 -13.36 -4.79 8.25
C PRO A 80 -13.32 -3.35 8.79
N LEU A 81 -12.46 -3.07 9.77
CA LEU A 81 -12.31 -1.74 10.35
C LEU A 81 -11.79 -0.72 9.32
N ILE A 82 -10.81 -1.12 8.49
CA ILE A 82 -10.28 -0.28 7.41
C ILE A 82 -11.39 0.04 6.40
N ARG A 83 -12.23 -0.95 6.06
CA ARG A 83 -13.39 -0.74 5.18
C ARG A 83 -14.38 0.25 5.79
N ASP A 84 -14.69 0.10 7.07
CA ASP A 84 -15.63 0.99 7.76
C ASP A 84 -15.10 2.44 7.80
N PHE A 85 -13.79 2.63 8.04
CA PHE A 85 -13.16 3.94 7.91
C PHE A 85 -13.18 4.47 6.48
N TRP A 86 -12.99 3.62 5.48
CA TRP A 86 -13.06 4.04 4.08
C TRP A 86 -14.48 4.49 3.69
N GLU A 87 -15.52 3.87 4.24
CA GLU A 87 -16.90 4.28 3.97
C GLU A 87 -17.30 5.63 4.60
N ASP A 88 -16.54 6.12 5.59
CA ASP A 88 -16.74 7.43 6.19
C ASP A 88 -16.53 8.56 5.16
N ALA A 89 -17.59 9.36 4.93
CA ALA A 89 -17.57 10.49 4.00
C ALA A 89 -16.46 11.51 4.31
N SER A 90 -16.12 11.71 5.58
CA SER A 90 -15.04 12.62 5.97
C SER A 90 -13.66 12.12 5.54
N ILE A 91 -13.44 10.80 5.53
CA ILE A 91 -12.19 10.17 5.08
C ILE A 91 -12.08 10.24 3.56
N LYS A 92 -13.16 9.92 2.84
CA LYS A 92 -13.23 10.10 1.38
C LYS A 92 -12.95 11.55 0.97
N GLN A 93 -13.52 12.52 1.70
CA GLN A 93 -13.24 13.94 1.45
C GLN A 93 -11.78 14.31 1.72
N THR A 94 -11.13 13.75 2.75
CA THR A 94 -9.68 13.95 2.96
C THR A 94 -8.87 13.39 1.81
N TYR A 95 -9.26 12.22 1.30
CA TYR A 95 -8.59 11.58 0.18
C TYR A 95 -8.70 12.39 -1.12
N GLU A 96 -9.78 13.12 -1.33
CA GLU A 96 -9.85 14.09 -2.46
C GLU A 96 -8.77 15.18 -2.36
N GLN A 97 -8.34 15.50 -1.14
CA GLN A 97 -7.24 16.43 -0.86
C GLN A 97 -5.89 15.71 -0.70
N ARG A 98 -5.74 14.46 -1.18
CA ARG A 98 -4.50 13.65 -1.06
C ARG A 98 -3.23 14.34 -1.51
N ASN A 99 -3.29 15.31 -2.43
CA ASN A 99 -2.13 16.07 -2.89
C ASN A 99 -1.47 16.90 -1.76
N LEU A 100 -2.18 17.13 -0.65
CA LEU A 100 -1.66 17.79 0.55
C LEU A 100 -0.91 16.84 1.48
N PHE A 101 -0.95 15.54 1.21
CA PHE A 101 -0.39 14.48 2.03
C PHE A 101 0.52 13.58 1.19
N GLN A 102 1.34 12.77 1.85
CA GLN A 102 2.14 11.74 1.20
C GLN A 102 1.40 10.41 1.39
N ILE A 103 0.60 10.01 0.38
CA ILE A 103 -0.20 8.78 0.34
C ILE A 103 0.27 7.92 -0.83
#